data_AF-A0A7N0VCP5-F1
#
_entry.id   AF-A0A7N0VCP5-F1
#
_cell.length_a   1.000
_cell.length_b   1.000
_cell.length_c   1.000
_cell.angle_alpha   90.00
_cell.angle_beta   90.00
_cell.angle_gamma   90.00
#
_symmetry.space_group_name_H-M   'P 1'
#
loop_
_entity.id
_entity.type
_entity.pdbx_description
1 polymer ?
#
loop_
_entity_poly.entity_id
_entity_poly.type
_entity_poly.pdbx_seq_one_letter_code
_entity_poly.pdbx_strand_id
1 'polypeptide(L)'
;MAWLKDQPPKWKRHRTWVVSLGCCLCMLIFLTPKVPHSPRFHLYADKRNFLGVPNTLNVITNFPFLIVGVLGFVLCLQGSFFVISLKGEAVGWTLFYLGIAGVAFGSAYYHIKPDDTRLMWDTLPMTISYSALLSCLLVERVGIRTGIACLIPLLGLAFLCTCYERTLDDLRLCMIFQLIPCVIIPMVTFFYPSKYTHSRYWLWSAGAYVLARFEAVADQKIYRANHYVISGHSLGHLCLVMVPILLSIMLTFRSLKFQRLGDLKECL
;
A
#
# COMPACT_ATOMS: atom_id res chain seq x y z
N MET A 1 43.89 7.45 -27.33
CA MET A 1 43.31 7.83 -26.02
C MET A 1 41.94 8.43 -26.25
N ALA A 2 40.88 7.64 -26.12
CA ALA A 2 39.51 8.10 -25.86
C ALA A 2 38.70 6.87 -25.47
N TRP A 3 38.81 6.45 -24.20
CA TRP A 3 37.88 5.52 -23.60
C TRP A 3 36.50 6.17 -23.59
N LEU A 4 35.67 5.87 -24.59
CA LEU A 4 34.23 6.07 -24.50
C LEU A 4 33.75 5.16 -23.36
N LYS A 5 33.71 5.71 -22.14
CA LYS A 5 32.97 5.12 -21.03
C LYS A 5 31.55 4.92 -21.54
N ASP A 6 31.17 3.67 -21.79
CA ASP A 6 29.79 3.25 -21.95
C ASP A 6 29.03 3.68 -20.69
N GLN A 7 28.49 4.90 -20.72
CA GLN A 7 27.60 5.40 -19.70
C GLN A 7 26.41 4.45 -19.71
N PRO A 8 26.16 3.70 -18.63
CA PRO A 8 25.03 2.79 -18.60
C PRO A 8 23.76 3.61 -18.89
N PRO A 9 22.82 3.07 -19.69
CA PRO A 9 21.63 3.82 -20.10
C PRO A 9 20.94 4.41 -18.87
N LYS A 10 20.47 5.66 -18.95
CA LYS A 10 20.05 6.48 -17.79
C LYS A 10 19.20 5.72 -16.76
N TRP A 11 18.31 4.82 -17.19
CA TRP A 11 17.49 3.95 -16.33
C TRP A 11 18.28 3.03 -15.38
N LYS A 12 19.47 2.54 -15.76
CA LYS A 12 20.34 1.71 -14.90
C LYS A 12 20.89 2.52 -13.72
N ARG A 13 21.21 3.80 -13.94
CA ARG A 13 21.67 4.73 -12.89
C ARG A 13 20.55 5.06 -11.91
N HIS A 14 19.30 5.22 -12.40
CA HIS A 14 18.14 5.45 -11.54
C HIS A 14 17.75 4.22 -10.72
N ARG A 15 17.96 3.01 -11.24
CA ARG A 15 17.73 1.76 -10.50
C ARG A 15 18.56 1.69 -9.23
N THR A 16 19.83 2.08 -9.31
CA THR A 16 20.72 2.12 -8.16
C THR A 16 20.20 3.11 -7.12
N TRP A 17 19.73 4.30 -7.51
CA TRP A 17 19.17 5.26 -6.56
C TRP A 17 17.93 4.75 -5.81
N VAL A 18 16.98 4.11 -6.51
CA VAL A 18 15.76 3.56 -5.88
C VAL A 18 16.12 2.48 -4.86
N VAL A 19 16.99 1.55 -5.25
CA VAL A 19 17.45 0.48 -4.37
C VAL A 19 18.25 1.04 -3.20
N SER A 20 19.19 1.96 -3.45
CA SER A 20 20.00 2.57 -2.40
C SER A 20 19.16 3.35 -1.39
N LEU A 21 18.14 4.09 -1.84
CA LEU A 21 17.25 4.80 -0.91
C LEU A 21 16.39 3.83 -0.10
N GLY A 22 15.82 2.80 -0.74
CA GLY A 22 15.08 1.76 -0.04
C GLY A 22 15.94 1.06 1.02
N CYS A 23 17.16 0.66 0.67
CA CYS A 23 18.12 0.08 1.60
C CYS A 23 18.51 1.06 2.72
N CYS A 24 18.71 2.34 2.40
CA CYS A 24 19.02 3.36 3.39
C CYS A 24 17.88 3.53 4.40
N LEU A 25 16.62 3.60 3.94
CA LEU A 25 15.45 3.68 4.81
C LEU A 25 15.33 2.44 5.72
N CYS A 26 15.53 1.24 5.17
CA CYS A 26 15.58 0.03 5.96
C CYS A 26 16.68 0.11 7.04
N MET A 27 17.90 0.47 6.64
CA MET A 27 19.03 0.60 7.58
C MET A 27 18.74 1.61 8.68
N LEU A 28 18.23 2.80 8.34
CA LEU A 28 17.88 3.83 9.32
C LEU A 28 16.87 3.32 10.35
N ILE A 29 15.87 2.55 9.93
CA ILE A 29 14.88 1.96 10.85
C ILE A 29 15.53 0.89 11.74
N PHE A 30 16.40 0.03 11.20
CA PHE A 30 17.10 -0.96 12.02
C PHE A 30 18.12 -0.38 13.01
N LEU A 31 18.66 0.81 12.72
CA LEU A 31 19.53 1.56 13.63
C LEU A 31 18.75 2.18 14.80
N THR A 32 17.43 2.34 14.67
CA THR A 32 16.60 2.77 15.82
C THR A 32 16.48 1.65 16.85
N PRO A 33 16.37 1.99 18.16
CA PRO A 33 16.04 1.01 19.19
C PRO A 33 14.79 0.20 18.81
N LYS A 34 14.71 -1.04 19.33
CA LYS A 34 13.52 -1.87 19.23
C LYS A 34 12.28 -1.03 19.57
N VAL A 35 11.24 -1.13 18.75
CA VAL A 35 9.96 -0.43 18.98
C VAL A 35 8.95 -1.46 19.49
N PRO A 36 8.79 -1.61 20.82
CA PRO A 36 7.83 -2.55 21.40
C PRO A 36 6.40 -2.04 21.27
N HIS A 37 5.44 -2.95 21.42
CA HIS A 37 4.05 -2.54 21.61
C HIS A 37 3.94 -1.66 22.85
N SER A 38 3.09 -0.64 22.75
CA SER A 38 2.77 0.25 23.86
C SER A 38 1.27 0.30 24.00
N PRO A 39 0.72 0.25 25.24
CA PRO A 39 -0.72 0.45 25.46
C PRO A 39 -1.24 1.75 24.85
N ARG A 40 -0.36 2.76 24.67
CA ARG A 40 -0.71 4.03 24.03
C ARG A 40 -1.08 3.90 22.55
N PHE A 41 -0.58 2.89 21.84
CA PHE A 41 -0.92 2.67 20.42
C PHE A 41 -2.37 2.27 20.20
N HIS A 42 -3.03 1.76 21.25
CA HIS A 42 -4.44 1.36 21.22
C HIS A 42 -5.40 2.46 21.69
N LEU A 43 -4.88 3.61 22.13
CA LEU A 43 -5.68 4.69 22.68
C LEU A 43 -6.15 5.66 21.59
N TYR A 44 -7.31 5.37 21.02
CA TYR A 44 -7.99 6.26 20.09
C TYR A 44 -8.64 7.47 20.79
N ALA A 45 -8.69 8.59 20.07
CA ALA A 45 -9.37 9.81 20.49
C ALA A 45 -10.89 9.60 20.65
N ASP A 46 -11.51 8.98 19.65
CA ASP A 46 -12.93 8.65 19.68
C ASP A 46 -13.14 7.22 20.20
N LYS A 47 -13.79 7.15 21.36
CA LYS A 47 -14.17 5.91 22.06
C LYS A 47 -15.68 5.74 22.19
N ARG A 48 -16.45 6.53 21.45
CA ARG A 48 -17.92 6.49 21.52
C ARG A 48 -18.43 5.10 21.16
N ASN A 49 -19.52 4.73 21.82
CA ASN A 49 -20.24 3.50 21.57
C ASN A 49 -21.65 3.87 21.12
N PHE A 50 -21.95 3.62 19.86
CA PHE A 50 -23.27 3.68 19.27
C PHE A 50 -23.77 2.24 19.05
N LEU A 51 -25.02 1.99 19.44
CA LEU A 51 -25.71 0.73 19.18
C LEU A 51 -24.98 -0.52 19.71
N GLY A 52 -24.18 -0.39 20.76
CA GLY A 52 -23.46 -1.50 21.40
C GLY A 52 -22.10 -1.81 20.79
N VAL A 53 -21.67 -1.10 19.74
CA VAL A 53 -20.36 -1.31 19.10
C VAL A 53 -19.31 -0.36 19.72
N PRO A 54 -18.29 -0.84 20.45
CA PRO A 54 -17.23 0.03 20.98
C PRO A 54 -16.41 0.69 19.86
N ASN A 55 -15.88 1.90 20.11
CA ASN A 55 -15.09 2.67 19.14
C ASN A 55 -15.78 2.78 17.77
N THR A 56 -17.09 3.05 17.77
CA THR A 56 -17.97 2.74 16.64
C THR A 56 -17.51 3.34 15.32
N LEU A 57 -17.07 4.60 15.30
CA LEU A 57 -16.61 5.23 14.07
C LEU A 57 -15.33 4.58 13.54
N ASN A 58 -14.39 4.18 14.40
CA ASN A 58 -13.19 3.46 13.97
C ASN A 58 -13.54 2.08 13.37
N VAL A 59 -14.63 1.46 13.80
CA VAL A 59 -15.14 0.20 13.23
C VAL A 59 -15.88 0.44 11.91
N ILE A 60 -16.86 1.35 11.87
CA ILE A 60 -17.74 1.55 10.71
C ILE A 60 -17.00 2.17 9.52
N THR A 61 -16.02 3.05 9.77
CA THR A 61 -15.21 3.67 8.71
C THR A 61 -14.34 2.66 7.94
N ASN A 62 -14.27 1.40 8.37
CA ASN A 62 -13.66 0.31 7.61
C ASN A 62 -14.59 -0.32 6.55
N PHE A 63 -15.90 -0.14 6.66
CA PHE A 63 -16.87 -0.72 5.71
C PHE A 63 -16.64 -0.29 4.24
N PRO A 64 -16.25 0.96 3.94
CA PRO A 64 -15.91 1.34 2.57
C PRO A 64 -14.73 0.55 1.97
N PHE A 65 -13.76 0.08 2.76
CA PHE A 65 -12.72 -0.82 2.25
C PHE A 65 -13.32 -2.13 1.75
N LEU A 66 -14.34 -2.67 2.44
CA LEU A 66 -14.99 -3.91 2.02
C LEU A 66 -15.66 -3.73 0.65
N ILE A 67 -16.40 -2.64 0.48
CA ILE A 67 -17.09 -2.33 -0.79
C ILE A 67 -16.08 -2.26 -1.93
N VAL A 68 -15.06 -1.40 -1.80
CA VAL A 68 -14.09 -1.17 -2.88
C VAL A 68 -13.21 -2.39 -3.10
N GLY A 69 -12.82 -3.09 -2.02
CA GLY A 69 -12.05 -4.33 -2.06
C GLY A 69 -12.78 -5.45 -2.81
N VAL A 70 -14.03 -5.74 -2.45
CA VAL A 70 -14.82 -6.80 -3.11
C VAL A 70 -15.11 -6.45 -4.56
N LEU A 71 -15.54 -5.22 -4.85
CA LEU A 71 -15.81 -4.79 -6.23
C LEU A 71 -14.55 -4.89 -7.08
N GLY A 72 -13.42 -4.34 -6.62
CA GLY A 72 -12.16 -4.41 -7.36
C GLY A 72 -11.68 -5.85 -7.56
N PHE A 73 -11.82 -6.72 -6.55
CA PHE A 73 -11.49 -8.14 -6.63
C PHE A 73 -12.31 -8.85 -7.72
N VAL A 74 -13.63 -8.68 -7.72
CA VAL A 74 -14.53 -9.28 -8.73
C VAL A 74 -14.20 -8.77 -10.12
N LEU A 75 -13.98 -7.45 -10.27
CA LEU A 75 -13.64 -6.85 -11.56
C LEU A 75 -12.27 -7.34 -12.10
N CYS A 76 -11.30 -7.59 -11.22
CA CYS A 76 -10.03 -8.20 -11.59
C CYS A 76 -10.20 -9.64 -12.08
N LEU A 77 -11.08 -10.44 -11.47
CA LEU A 77 -11.34 -11.82 -11.89
C LEU A 77 -12.12 -11.91 -13.21
N GLN A 78 -13.04 -10.98 -13.46
CA GLN A 78 -13.82 -10.95 -14.71
C GLN A 78 -12.99 -10.54 -15.92
N GLY A 79 -11.97 -9.69 -15.74
CA GLY A 79 -10.99 -9.35 -16.76
C GLY A 79 -11.49 -8.43 -17.90
N SER A 80 -12.76 -8.01 -17.90
CA SER A 80 -13.36 -7.21 -18.96
C SER A 80 -13.43 -5.71 -18.66
N PHE A 81 -13.49 -5.31 -17.39
CA PHE A 81 -13.71 -3.91 -17.00
C PHE A 81 -12.41 -3.14 -16.73
N PHE A 82 -11.47 -3.76 -16.02
CA PHE A 82 -10.16 -3.16 -15.81
C PHE A 82 -9.25 -3.45 -17.00
N VAL A 83 -8.61 -2.41 -17.52
CA VAL A 83 -7.65 -2.52 -18.62
C VAL A 83 -6.35 -3.09 -18.06
N ILE A 84 -6.27 -4.41 -17.93
CA ILE A 84 -5.12 -5.16 -17.46
C ILE A 84 -4.56 -5.96 -18.64
N SER A 85 -3.48 -5.46 -19.25
CA SER A 85 -2.96 -6.04 -20.49
C SER A 85 -2.12 -7.31 -20.26
N LEU A 86 -1.59 -7.53 -19.05
CA LEU A 86 -0.64 -8.61 -18.76
C LEU A 86 -1.20 -9.55 -17.68
N LYS A 87 -1.16 -10.88 -17.92
CA LYS A 87 -1.64 -11.89 -16.95
C LYS A 87 -0.97 -11.78 -15.58
N GLY A 88 0.33 -11.49 -15.55
CA GLY A 88 1.07 -11.30 -14.29
C GLY A 88 0.64 -10.06 -13.50
N GLU A 89 0.07 -9.07 -14.18
CA GLU A 89 -0.47 -7.87 -13.54
C GLU A 89 -1.82 -8.14 -12.87
N ALA A 90 -2.63 -9.04 -13.45
CA ALA A 90 -3.92 -9.44 -12.88
C ALA A 90 -3.76 -10.07 -11.49
N VAL A 91 -2.78 -10.97 -11.30
CA VAL A 91 -2.51 -11.61 -10.00
C VAL A 91 -2.20 -10.55 -8.93
N GLY A 92 -1.36 -9.57 -9.26
CA GLY A 92 -1.03 -8.48 -8.33
C GLY A 92 -2.25 -7.64 -7.96
N TRP A 93 -3.06 -7.22 -8.94
CA TRP A 93 -4.26 -6.43 -8.66
C TRP A 93 -5.32 -7.22 -7.88
N THR A 94 -5.52 -8.50 -8.19
CA THR A 94 -6.41 -9.39 -7.44
C THR A 94 -5.98 -9.49 -5.97
N LEU A 95 -4.68 -9.71 -5.71
CA LEU A 95 -4.15 -9.78 -4.35
C LEU A 95 -4.24 -8.42 -3.61
N PHE A 96 -4.05 -7.32 -4.32
CA PHE A 96 -4.24 -5.97 -3.76
C PHE A 96 -5.67 -5.80 -3.26
N TYR A 97 -6.67 -6.03 -4.12
CA TYR A 97 -8.08 -5.87 -3.72
C TYR A 97 -8.54 -6.90 -2.68
N LEU A 98 -8.02 -8.13 -2.74
CA LEU A 98 -8.24 -9.13 -1.70
C LEU A 98 -7.69 -8.66 -0.35
N GLY A 99 -6.48 -8.09 -0.35
CA GLY A 99 -5.89 -7.48 0.84
C GLY A 99 -6.74 -6.32 1.37
N ILE A 100 -7.22 -5.43 0.50
CA ILE A 100 -8.12 -4.32 0.89
C ILE A 100 -9.42 -4.82 1.52
N ALA A 101 -10.05 -5.85 0.94
CA ALA A 101 -11.22 -6.49 1.56
C ALA A 101 -10.87 -7.11 2.92
N GLY A 102 -9.69 -7.73 3.04
CA GLY A 102 -9.18 -8.26 4.30
C GLY A 102 -8.95 -7.19 5.36
N VAL A 103 -8.46 -6.00 4.99
CA VAL A 103 -8.28 -4.85 5.91
C VAL A 103 -9.61 -4.49 6.56
N ALA A 104 -10.72 -4.51 5.81
CA ALA A 104 -12.03 -4.16 6.36
C ALA A 104 -12.40 -5.05 7.57
N PHE A 105 -12.16 -6.36 7.47
CA PHE A 105 -12.44 -7.31 8.54
C PHE A 105 -11.40 -7.24 9.66
N GLY A 106 -10.11 -7.23 9.30
CA GLY A 106 -9.00 -7.18 10.23
C GLY A 106 -9.02 -5.95 11.12
N SER A 107 -9.17 -4.78 10.49
CA SER A 107 -9.22 -3.49 11.15
C SER A 107 -10.47 -3.35 12.02
N ALA A 108 -11.64 -3.77 11.54
CA ALA A 108 -12.86 -3.77 12.36
C ALA A 108 -12.72 -4.67 13.59
N TYR A 109 -12.19 -5.88 13.43
CA TYR A 109 -11.95 -6.82 14.53
C TYR A 109 -11.00 -6.26 15.59
N TYR A 110 -9.95 -5.58 15.16
CA TYR A 110 -9.02 -4.88 16.02
C TYR A 110 -9.69 -3.69 16.73
N HIS A 111 -10.42 -2.82 16.02
CA HIS A 111 -11.01 -1.62 16.62
C HIS A 111 -12.16 -1.87 17.60
N ILE A 112 -12.87 -2.99 17.48
CA ILE A 112 -13.88 -3.39 18.47
C ILE A 112 -13.26 -3.54 19.87
N LYS A 113 -12.05 -4.11 19.94
CA LYS A 113 -11.32 -4.29 21.21
C LYS A 113 -9.81 -4.21 20.95
N PRO A 114 -9.24 -3.01 20.87
CA PRO A 114 -7.85 -2.84 20.50
C PRO A 114 -6.89 -3.57 21.44
N ASP A 115 -6.10 -4.49 20.89
CA ASP A 115 -5.04 -5.22 21.59
C ASP A 115 -4.01 -5.79 20.59
N ASP A 116 -2.80 -6.10 21.06
CA ASP A 116 -1.68 -6.59 20.25
C ASP A 116 -2.01 -7.89 19.49
N THR A 117 -2.84 -8.77 20.06
CA THR A 117 -3.19 -10.04 19.41
C THR A 117 -4.11 -9.83 18.22
N ARG A 118 -4.94 -8.78 18.27
CA ARG A 118 -5.84 -8.41 17.18
C ARG A 118 -5.17 -7.53 16.13
N LEU A 119 -4.18 -6.72 16.52
CA LEU A 119 -3.45 -5.83 15.61
C LEU A 119 -2.87 -6.59 14.42
N MET A 120 -2.36 -7.81 14.62
CA MET A 120 -1.86 -8.65 13.53
C MET A 120 -2.88 -8.86 12.40
N TRP A 121 -4.17 -8.97 12.74
CA TRP A 121 -5.24 -9.17 11.75
C TRP A 121 -5.53 -7.91 10.94
N ASP A 122 -5.19 -6.73 11.45
CA ASP A 122 -5.22 -5.46 10.72
C ASP A 122 -3.95 -5.30 9.86
N THR A 123 -2.78 -5.58 10.44
CA THR A 123 -1.48 -5.42 9.78
C THR A 123 -1.28 -6.38 8.60
N LEU A 124 -1.64 -7.66 8.74
CA LEU A 124 -1.36 -8.67 7.70
C LEU A 124 -2.06 -8.36 6.35
N PRO A 125 -3.36 -8.07 6.29
CA PRO A 125 -4.01 -7.70 5.02
C PRO A 125 -3.46 -6.39 4.43
N MET A 126 -3.07 -5.43 5.27
CA MET A 126 -2.42 -4.20 4.82
C MET A 126 -1.07 -4.49 4.16
N THR A 127 -0.20 -5.29 4.78
CA THR A 127 1.12 -5.60 4.21
C THR A 127 1.02 -6.44 2.93
N ILE A 128 0.06 -7.35 2.83
CA ILE A 128 -0.26 -8.05 1.57
C ILE A 128 -0.65 -7.05 0.48
N SER A 129 -1.51 -6.07 0.80
CA SER A 129 -1.93 -5.04 -0.15
C SER A 129 -0.75 -4.20 -0.63
N TYR A 130 0.15 -3.77 0.27
CA TYR A 130 1.34 -3.01 -0.10
C TYR A 130 2.30 -3.82 -0.98
N SER A 131 2.53 -5.09 -0.65
CA SER A 131 3.35 -6.01 -1.43
C SER A 131 2.82 -6.18 -2.86
N ALA A 132 1.52 -6.41 -2.98
CA ALA A 132 0.84 -6.54 -4.26
C ALA A 132 0.91 -5.24 -5.08
N LEU A 133 0.67 -4.09 -4.43
CA LEU A 133 0.70 -2.78 -5.07
C LEU A 133 2.10 -2.41 -5.59
N LEU A 134 3.15 -2.66 -4.80
CA LEU A 134 4.54 -2.45 -5.22
C LEU A 134 4.90 -3.35 -6.40
N SER A 135 4.47 -4.62 -6.37
CA SER A 135 4.66 -5.53 -7.50
C SER A 135 3.99 -5.00 -8.79
N CYS A 136 2.73 -4.56 -8.72
CA CYS A 136 2.02 -3.96 -9.85
C CYS A 136 2.73 -2.73 -10.42
N LEU A 137 3.23 -1.85 -9.55
CA LEU A 137 4.02 -0.69 -9.97
C LEU A 137 5.28 -1.11 -10.73
N LEU A 138 5.99 -2.14 -10.25
CA LEU A 138 7.20 -2.64 -10.90
C LEU A 138 6.88 -3.33 -12.24
N VAL A 139 5.77 -4.08 -12.35
CA VAL A 139 5.29 -4.63 -13.63
C VAL A 139 5.06 -3.51 -14.64
N GLU A 140 4.40 -2.42 -14.22
CA GLU A 140 4.09 -1.28 -15.07
C GLU A 140 5.35 -0.51 -15.49
N ARG A 141 6.29 -0.28 -14.58
CA ARG A 141 7.38 0.70 -14.78
C ARG A 141 8.74 0.10 -15.12
N VAL A 142 9.02 -1.11 -14.64
CA VAL A 142 10.33 -1.76 -14.76
C VAL A 142 10.27 -2.95 -15.71
N GLY A 143 9.26 -3.79 -15.58
CA GLY A 143 9.08 -4.97 -16.43
C GLY A 143 8.31 -6.08 -15.74
N ILE A 144 7.64 -6.93 -16.53
CA ILE A 144 6.77 -8.00 -16.00
C ILE A 144 7.56 -9.01 -15.17
N ARG A 145 8.73 -9.45 -15.65
CA ARG A 145 9.59 -10.41 -14.95
C ARG A 145 10.01 -9.91 -13.59
N THR A 146 10.44 -8.65 -13.49
CA THR A 146 10.87 -8.04 -12.23
C THR A 146 9.71 -7.92 -11.25
N GLY A 147 8.55 -7.42 -11.71
CA GLY A 147 7.38 -7.27 -10.82
C GLY A 147 6.89 -8.61 -10.28
N ILE A 148 6.68 -9.62 -11.14
CA ILE A 148 6.26 -10.96 -10.70
C ILE A 148 7.30 -11.60 -9.77
N ALA A 149 8.59 -11.52 -10.12
CA ALA A 149 9.66 -12.07 -9.29
C ALA A 149 9.72 -11.40 -7.89
N CYS A 150 9.31 -10.15 -7.77
CA CYS A 150 9.23 -9.44 -6.48
C CYS A 150 7.96 -9.79 -5.68
N LEU A 151 6.88 -10.26 -6.32
CA LEU A 151 5.61 -10.51 -5.64
C LEU A 151 5.75 -11.56 -4.53
N ILE A 152 6.27 -12.75 -4.85
CA ILE A 152 6.38 -13.86 -3.89
C ILE A 152 7.29 -13.47 -2.70
N PRO A 153 8.51 -12.92 -2.90
CA PRO A 153 9.34 -12.46 -1.80
C PRO A 153 8.68 -11.39 -0.94
N LEU A 154 7.96 -10.43 -1.53
CA LEU A 154 7.27 -9.38 -0.77
C LEU A 154 6.11 -9.94 0.07
N LEU A 155 5.36 -10.93 -0.45
CA LEU A 155 4.32 -11.62 0.32
C LEU A 155 4.93 -12.46 1.46
N GLY A 156 6.03 -13.17 1.20
CA GLY A 156 6.77 -13.89 2.22
C GLY A 156 7.28 -12.94 3.32
N LEU A 157 7.82 -11.79 2.93
CA LEU A 157 8.28 -10.76 3.87
C LEU A 157 7.11 -10.13 4.66
N ALA A 158 5.94 -9.97 4.05
CA ALA A 158 4.73 -9.49 4.71
C ALA A 158 4.24 -10.47 5.79
N PHE A 159 4.29 -11.78 5.53
CA PHE A 159 4.01 -12.79 6.54
C PHE A 159 5.07 -12.82 7.65
N LEU A 160 6.35 -12.80 7.26
CA LEU A 160 7.46 -12.80 8.21
C LEU A 160 7.45 -11.57 9.12
N CYS A 161 7.11 -10.38 8.61
CA CYS A 161 7.05 -9.18 9.44
C CYS A 161 5.96 -9.29 10.51
N THR A 162 4.79 -9.85 10.18
CA THR A 162 3.71 -10.05 11.15
C THR A 162 4.03 -11.10 12.19
N CYS A 163 4.71 -12.19 11.79
CA CYS A 163 5.20 -13.20 12.73
C CYS A 163 6.28 -12.62 13.65
N TYR A 164 7.19 -11.81 13.11
CA TYR A 164 8.27 -11.15 13.84
C TYR A 164 7.71 -10.15 14.87
N GLU A 165 6.77 -9.29 14.46
CA GLU A 165 6.04 -8.38 15.35
C GLU A 165 5.42 -9.14 16.52
N ARG A 166 4.73 -10.25 16.24
CA ARG A 166 4.01 -11.02 17.26
C ARG A 166 4.94 -11.76 18.24
N THR A 167 6.05 -12.30 17.76
CA THR A 167 6.95 -13.16 18.53
C THR A 167 8.03 -12.38 19.28
N LEU A 168 8.54 -11.31 18.66
CA LEU A 168 9.63 -10.52 19.19
C LEU A 168 9.17 -9.16 19.71
N ASP A 169 7.89 -8.83 19.61
CA ASP A 169 7.33 -7.57 20.12
C ASP A 169 8.08 -6.37 19.51
N ASP A 170 8.25 -6.36 18.19
CA ASP A 170 9.02 -5.33 17.49
C ASP A 170 8.33 -4.92 16.17
N LEU A 171 7.82 -3.68 16.15
CA LEU A 171 7.02 -3.16 15.05
C LEU A 171 7.86 -2.63 13.88
N ARG A 172 9.19 -2.57 13.99
CA ARG A 172 10.07 -1.92 13.00
C ARG A 172 9.88 -2.48 11.58
N LEU A 173 9.76 -3.79 11.43
CA LEU A 173 9.52 -4.41 10.11
C LEU A 173 8.16 -3.99 9.51
N CYS A 174 7.11 -3.92 10.33
CA CYS A 174 5.79 -3.49 9.87
C CYS A 174 5.78 -1.99 9.53
N MET A 175 6.52 -1.17 10.29
CA MET A 175 6.72 0.25 9.96
C MET A 175 7.43 0.44 8.62
N ILE A 176 8.42 -0.40 8.30
CA ILE A 176 9.09 -0.41 6.99
C ILE A 176 8.06 -0.65 5.87
N PHE A 177 7.17 -1.64 6.03
CA PHE A 177 6.11 -1.91 5.06
C PHE A 177 5.14 -0.73 4.85
N GLN A 178 4.89 0.06 5.87
CA GLN A 178 4.02 1.23 5.78
C GLN A 178 4.74 2.43 5.14
N LEU A 179 6.02 2.62 5.43
CA LEU A 179 6.79 3.78 4.96
C LEU A 179 7.29 3.60 3.52
N ILE A 180 7.77 2.41 3.16
CA ILE A 180 8.41 2.15 1.86
C ILE A 180 7.50 2.54 0.68
N PRO A 181 6.21 2.13 0.61
CA PRO A 181 5.34 2.50 -0.49
C PRO A 181 5.22 4.01 -0.70
N CYS A 182 5.20 4.80 0.39
CA CYS A 182 5.13 6.26 0.33
C CYS A 182 6.31 6.90 -0.40
N VAL A 183 7.48 6.28 -0.33
CA VAL A 183 8.71 6.79 -0.95
C VAL A 183 8.93 6.16 -2.32
N ILE A 184 8.77 4.84 -2.41
CA ILE A 184 9.03 4.09 -3.64
C ILE A 184 8.03 4.42 -4.73
N ILE A 185 6.73 4.60 -4.41
CA ILE A 185 5.71 4.89 -5.43
C ILE A 185 6.03 6.22 -6.17
N PRO A 186 6.23 7.36 -5.48
CA PRO A 186 6.63 8.60 -6.15
C PRO A 186 7.97 8.49 -6.87
N MET A 187 8.96 7.86 -6.24
CA MET A 187 10.31 7.76 -6.80
C MET A 187 10.34 6.96 -8.10
N VAL A 188 9.73 5.77 -8.11
CA VAL A 188 9.62 4.96 -9.32
C VAL A 188 8.75 5.66 -10.37
N THR A 189 7.67 6.32 -9.95
CA THR A 189 6.81 7.08 -10.87
C THR A 189 7.53 8.23 -11.56
N PHE A 190 8.45 8.89 -10.86
CA PHE A 190 9.25 10.01 -11.37
C PHE A 190 10.39 9.54 -12.28
N PHE A 191 11.13 8.49 -11.91
CA PHE A 191 12.31 8.05 -12.66
C PHE A 191 12.01 7.10 -13.82
N TYR A 192 10.88 6.37 -13.78
CA TYR A 192 10.56 5.37 -14.78
C TYR A 192 9.31 5.76 -15.60
N PRO A 193 9.39 5.73 -16.94
CA PRO A 193 8.26 6.03 -17.79
C PRO A 193 7.13 5.01 -17.57
N SER A 194 5.89 5.47 -17.58
CA SER A 194 4.73 4.58 -17.51
C SER A 194 4.41 3.96 -18.87
N LYS A 195 4.07 2.66 -18.86
CA LYS A 195 3.49 1.94 -20.00
C LYS A 195 2.06 2.40 -20.30
N TYR A 196 1.35 2.92 -19.31
CA TYR A 196 -0.06 3.27 -19.41
C TYR A 196 -0.29 4.79 -19.33
N THR A 197 -1.46 5.22 -19.79
CA THR A 197 -2.02 6.54 -19.47
C THR A 197 -2.44 6.60 -18.01
N HIS A 198 -2.87 7.76 -17.52
CA HIS A 198 -3.37 7.93 -16.14
C HIS A 198 -2.34 7.61 -15.03
N SER A 199 -1.05 7.53 -15.35
CA SER A 199 0.06 7.35 -14.42
C SER A 199 0.09 8.33 -13.22
N ARG A 200 -0.54 9.52 -13.33
CA ARG A 200 -0.67 10.50 -12.24
C ARG A 200 -1.44 9.97 -11.02
N TYR A 201 -2.32 8.98 -11.21
CA TYR A 201 -3.11 8.41 -10.12
C TYR A 201 -2.22 7.70 -9.08
N TRP A 202 -1.07 7.15 -9.48
CA TRP A 202 -0.08 6.64 -8.53
C TRP A 202 0.37 7.71 -7.50
N LEU A 203 0.56 8.96 -7.95
CA LEU A 203 0.94 10.06 -7.07
C LEU A 203 -0.23 10.55 -6.21
N TRP A 204 -1.44 10.60 -6.77
CA TRP A 204 -2.64 10.95 -6.01
C TRP A 204 -2.94 9.91 -4.92
N SER A 205 -2.80 8.62 -5.22
CA SER A 205 -2.90 7.53 -4.25
C SER A 205 -1.84 7.63 -3.16
N ALA A 206 -0.58 7.93 -3.51
CA ALA A 206 0.47 8.16 -2.52
C ALA A 206 0.15 9.39 -1.63
N GLY A 207 -0.38 10.46 -2.22
CA GLY A 207 -0.81 11.66 -1.49
C GLY A 207 -1.96 11.38 -0.51
N ALA A 208 -2.99 10.64 -0.93
CA ALA A 208 -4.08 10.21 -0.05
C ALA A 208 -3.58 9.35 1.12
N TYR A 209 -2.67 8.42 0.84
CA TYR A 209 -2.05 7.62 1.89
C TYR A 209 -1.30 8.46 2.92
N VAL A 210 -0.45 9.39 2.45
CA VAL A 210 0.32 10.28 3.33
C VAL A 210 -0.60 11.17 4.15
N LEU A 211 -1.65 11.71 3.54
CA LEU A 211 -2.66 12.50 4.24
C LEU A 211 -3.32 11.69 5.36
N ALA A 212 -3.74 10.46 5.09
CA ALA A 212 -4.33 9.59 6.10
C ALA A 212 -3.38 9.29 7.27
N ARG A 213 -2.07 9.15 7.01
CA ARG A 213 -1.07 8.99 8.07
C ARG A 213 -0.93 10.24 8.93
N PHE A 214 -0.99 11.43 8.34
CA PHE A 214 -1.04 12.67 9.11
C PHE A 214 -2.31 12.78 9.95
N GLU A 215 -3.46 12.38 9.42
CA GLU A 215 -4.73 12.37 10.15
C GLU A 215 -4.69 11.42 11.36
N ALA A 216 -4.12 10.23 11.19
CA ALA A 216 -3.91 9.29 12.30
C ALA A 216 -2.98 9.84 13.39
N VAL A 217 -1.89 10.52 13.02
CA VAL A 217 -1.00 11.18 14.00
C VAL A 217 -1.69 12.37 14.69
N ALA A 218 -2.56 13.07 13.97
CA ALA A 218 -3.31 14.22 14.46
C ALA A 218 -4.66 13.84 15.09
N ASP A 219 -4.88 12.56 15.44
CA ASP A 219 -6.19 11.99 15.83
C ASP A 219 -7.02 12.90 16.75
N GLN A 220 -6.46 13.20 17.93
CA GLN A 220 -7.12 14.05 18.93
C GLN A 220 -7.22 15.52 18.51
N LYS A 221 -6.26 16.04 17.74
CA LYS A 221 -6.25 17.45 17.30
C LYS A 221 -7.37 17.68 16.30
N ILE A 222 -7.52 16.80 15.32
CA ILE A 222 -8.61 16.83 14.33
C ILE A 222 -9.95 16.67 15.05
N TYR A 223 -10.04 15.71 15.97
CA TYR A 223 -11.28 15.46 16.70
C TYR A 223 -11.77 16.70 17.45
N ARG A 224 -10.86 17.43 18.12
CA ARG A 224 -11.20 18.70 18.79
C ARG A 224 -11.57 19.81 17.80
N ALA A 225 -10.83 19.92 16.70
CA ALA A 225 -11.01 20.99 15.71
C ALA A 225 -12.38 20.94 15.00
N ASN A 226 -12.96 19.74 14.84
CA ASN A 226 -14.28 19.56 14.23
C ASN A 226 -15.41 19.35 15.24
N HIS A 227 -15.24 19.81 16.49
CA HIS A 227 -16.25 19.69 17.56
C HIS A 227 -16.67 18.25 17.87
N TYR A 228 -15.69 17.33 17.86
CA TYR A 228 -15.89 15.92 18.21
C TYR A 228 -16.86 15.18 17.28
N VAL A 229 -16.91 15.57 16.00
CA VAL A 229 -17.72 14.88 14.99
C VAL A 229 -17.01 13.61 14.52
N ILE A 230 -15.76 13.72 14.07
CA ILE A 230 -14.97 12.59 13.57
C ILE A 230 -13.51 12.70 14.01
N SER A 231 -12.92 11.61 14.50
CA SER A 231 -11.51 11.63 14.90
C SER A 231 -10.58 11.56 13.70
N GLY A 232 -9.32 11.98 13.86
CA GLY A 232 -8.35 11.88 12.77
C GLY A 232 -8.07 10.42 12.35
N HIS A 233 -8.15 9.45 13.27
CA HIS A 233 -8.03 8.03 12.94
C HIS A 233 -9.18 7.54 12.05
N SER A 234 -10.44 7.82 12.42
CA SER A 234 -11.61 7.50 11.61
C SER A 234 -11.60 8.21 10.24
N LEU A 235 -11.19 9.48 10.21
CA LEU A 235 -11.03 10.24 8.96
C LEU A 235 -9.92 9.63 8.09
N GLY A 236 -8.81 9.20 8.71
CA GLY A 236 -7.70 8.51 8.07
C GLY A 236 -8.12 7.23 7.36
N HIS A 237 -9.06 6.45 7.93
CA HIS A 237 -9.64 5.30 7.21
C HIS A 237 -10.32 5.72 5.91
N LEU A 238 -11.17 6.75 5.96
CA LEU A 238 -11.87 7.26 4.77
C LEU A 238 -10.88 7.79 3.72
N CYS A 239 -9.82 8.47 4.16
CA CYS A 239 -8.76 8.94 3.26
C CYS A 239 -7.97 7.77 2.66
N LEU A 240 -7.66 6.72 3.42
CA LEU A 240 -7.02 5.51 2.92
C LEU A 240 -7.89 4.77 1.89
N VAL A 241 -9.21 4.76 2.03
CA VAL A 241 -10.14 4.16 1.05
C VAL A 241 -10.03 4.85 -0.31
N MET A 242 -9.64 6.13 -0.35
CA MET A 242 -9.41 6.82 -1.62
C MET A 242 -8.27 6.19 -2.44
N VAL A 243 -7.33 5.49 -1.80
CA VAL A 243 -6.22 4.81 -2.49
C VAL A 243 -6.74 3.76 -3.48
N PRO A 244 -7.48 2.71 -3.08
CA PRO A 244 -8.03 1.74 -4.02
C PRO A 244 -9.08 2.35 -4.97
N ILE A 245 -9.81 3.40 -4.58
CA ILE A 245 -10.74 4.10 -5.49
C ILE A 245 -9.97 4.77 -6.64
N LEU A 246 -8.95 5.55 -6.33
CA LEU A 246 -8.11 6.23 -7.33
C LEU A 246 -7.44 5.22 -8.26
N LEU A 247 -6.96 4.09 -7.72
CA LEU A 247 -6.38 3.02 -8.52
C LEU A 247 -7.43 2.29 -9.36
N SER A 248 -8.66 2.11 -8.87
CA SER A 248 -9.78 1.57 -9.67
C SER A 248 -10.07 2.48 -10.87
N ILE A 249 -10.19 3.79 -10.65
CA ILE A 249 -10.40 4.77 -11.72
C ILE A 249 -9.24 4.71 -12.73
N MET A 250 -8.00 4.65 -12.25
CA MET A 250 -6.84 4.46 -13.12
C MET A 250 -6.97 3.19 -13.96
N LEU A 251 -7.34 2.06 -13.36
CA LEU A 251 -7.46 0.77 -14.05
C LEU A 251 -8.58 0.75 -15.09
N THR A 252 -9.69 1.46 -14.83
CA THR A 252 -10.84 1.55 -15.76
C THR A 252 -10.52 2.43 -16.98
N PHE A 253 -9.83 3.55 -16.79
CA PHE A 253 -9.65 4.55 -17.86
C PHE A 253 -8.27 4.57 -18.51
N ARG A 254 -7.30 3.79 -17.99
CA ARG A 254 -5.97 3.74 -18.59
C ARG A 254 -5.98 2.98 -19.92
N SER A 255 -4.99 3.30 -20.74
CA SER A 255 -4.71 2.70 -22.04
C SER A 255 -3.20 2.61 -22.24
N LEU A 256 -2.73 1.72 -23.12
CA LEU A 256 -1.31 1.60 -23.43
C LEU A 256 -0.80 2.87 -24.15
N LYS A 257 0.28 3.47 -23.65
CA LYS A 257 0.92 4.65 -24.25
C LYS A 257 1.80 4.31 -25.45
N PHE A 258 2.50 3.17 -25.40
CA PHE A 258 3.45 2.75 -26.43
C PHE A 258 3.41 1.23 -26.57
N GLN A 259 3.08 0.71 -27.76
CA GLN A 259 3.41 -0.67 -28.13
C GLN A 259 4.92 -0.72 -28.39
N ARG A 260 5.75 -1.02 -27.38
CA ARG A 260 7.16 -1.33 -27.64
C ARG A 260 7.22 -2.65 -28.41
N LEU A 261 7.97 -2.70 -29.51
CA LEU A 261 8.23 -3.93 -30.28
C LEU A 261 8.75 -5.10 -29.41
N GLY A 262 9.36 -4.81 -28.25
CA GLY A 262 9.81 -5.82 -27.29
C GLY A 262 8.69 -6.46 -26.45
N ASP A 263 7.60 -5.73 -26.18
CA ASP A 263 6.47 -6.22 -25.39
C ASP A 263 5.60 -7.20 -26.22
N LEU A 264 5.63 -7.09 -27.55
CA LEU A 264 5.02 -8.06 -28.49
C LEU A 264 5.62 -9.48 -28.37
N LYS A 265 6.88 -9.61 -27.92
CA LYS A 265 7.52 -10.91 -27.68
C LYS A 265 7.13 -11.56 -26.35
N GLU A 266 6.56 -10.80 -25.41
CA GLU A 266 6.12 -11.32 -24.11
C GLU A 266 4.58 -11.48 -24.03
N CYS A 267 3.86 -11.06 -25.07
CA CYS A 267 2.42 -11.27 -25.26
C CYS A 267 2.05 -12.50 -26.10
N LEU A 268 3.04 -13.16 -26.73
CA LEU A 268 2.94 -14.46 -27.40
C LEU A 268 3.51 -15.54 -26.48
#